data_AF-A0A4W5QP27-F1
#
_entry.id   AF-A0A4W5QP27-F1
#
_cell.length_a   1.000
_cell.length_b   1.000
_cell.length_c   1.000
_cell.angle_alpha   90.00
_cell.angle_beta   90.00
_cell.angle_gamma   90.00
#
_symmetry.space_group_name_H-M   'P 1'
#
loop_
_entity.id
_entity.type
_entity.pdbx_description
1 polymer ?
#
loop_
_entity_poly.entity_id
_entity_poly.type
_entity_poly.pdbx_seq_one_letter_code
_entity_poly.pdbx_strand_id
1 'polypeptide(L)'
;MHINSILFSALIMAAVSLSLTTAAAADPRDFCFWTKVTSNGETHLSFLRHHRETHHPSSSSLHLYHSVWSVENRLVNCAVSDDTAVTDSYMSVCREKSTTGEFSDRPGERFDVSPQSELETCAPVSSPTVTQREAVGDASEEHTETRSKRHTRGVNDDISFQNPLGDGGDSSRDVTQVHRRVKRGFIVPGTLWCGSGNKAATYDDLGVFAETDSCCREHDQCQDTILSFETNYGVFNKNIFTLSHCHCDNR
;
A
#
# COMPACT_ATOMS: atom_id res chain seq x y z
N MET A 1 17.47 -0.32 64.96
CA MET A 1 16.93 -0.96 63.73
C MET A 1 16.15 0.04 62.86
N HIS A 2 16.73 1.21 62.52
CA HIS A 2 16.02 2.23 61.72
C HIS A 2 16.80 2.76 60.50
N ILE A 3 18.04 2.30 60.27
CA ILE A 3 18.86 2.78 59.14
C ILE A 3 18.55 1.98 57.86
N ASN A 4 18.19 0.71 57.99
CA ASN A 4 17.89 -0.15 56.83
C ASN A 4 16.52 0.12 56.19
N SER A 5 15.61 0.85 56.86
CA SER A 5 14.27 1.12 56.30
C SER A 5 14.24 2.35 55.37
N ILE A 6 15.19 3.27 55.52
CA ILE A 6 15.26 4.51 54.73
C ILE A 6 16.00 4.26 53.39
N LEU A 7 16.95 3.32 53.36
CA LEU A 7 17.60 2.90 52.11
C LEU A 7 16.64 2.21 51.15
N PHE A 8 15.68 1.43 51.65
CA PHE A 8 14.68 0.75 50.81
C PHE A 8 13.63 1.71 50.22
N SER A 9 13.27 2.80 50.91
CA SER A 9 12.36 3.81 50.36
C SER A 9 13.03 4.73 49.32
N ALA A 10 14.33 4.99 49.48
CA ALA A 10 15.10 5.76 48.49
C ALA A 10 15.35 4.98 47.20
N LEU A 11 15.49 3.65 47.27
CA LEU A 11 15.62 2.80 46.08
C LEU A 11 14.31 2.67 45.29
N ILE A 12 13.15 2.70 45.97
CA ILE A 12 11.85 2.65 45.29
C ILE A 12 11.50 4.00 44.63
N MET A 13 11.93 5.13 45.19
CA MET A 13 11.78 6.44 44.54
C MET A 13 12.81 6.69 43.42
N ALA A 14 13.95 5.98 43.42
CA ALA A 14 14.92 6.03 42.31
C ALA A 14 14.55 5.11 41.13
N ALA A 15 13.58 4.20 41.29
CA ALA A 15 13.11 3.32 40.22
C ALA A 15 11.92 3.89 39.42
N VAL A 16 11.35 5.03 39.83
CA VAL A 16 10.20 5.67 39.16
C VAL A 16 10.62 6.85 38.27
N SER A 17 11.91 7.18 38.21
CA SER A 17 12.43 8.30 37.42
C SER A 17 13.45 7.84 36.39
N LEU A 18 13.00 7.18 35.32
CA LEU A 18 13.39 7.45 33.92
C LEU A 18 12.68 6.49 32.94
N SER A 19 11.35 6.47 32.95
CA SER A 19 10.63 6.08 31.72
C SER A 19 10.67 7.29 30.77
N LEU A 20 11.88 7.63 30.29
CA LEU A 20 12.00 8.44 29.10
C LEU A 20 11.43 7.56 27.99
N THR A 21 10.17 7.76 27.66
CA THR A 21 9.63 7.32 26.36
C THR A 21 10.50 8.00 25.33
N THR A 22 11.52 7.30 24.84
CA THR A 22 12.22 7.69 23.63
C THR A 22 11.18 7.57 22.53
N ALA A 23 10.48 8.65 22.24
CA ALA A 23 9.81 8.78 20.94
C ALA A 23 10.93 8.59 19.92
N ALA A 24 10.85 7.55 19.07
CA ALA A 24 11.85 7.39 18.04
C ALA A 24 11.76 8.63 17.15
N ALA A 25 12.86 9.37 17.07
CA ALA A 25 12.91 10.53 16.19
C ALA A 25 12.75 10.04 14.75
N ALA A 26 11.86 10.67 14.00
CA ALA A 26 11.71 10.46 12.57
C ALA A 26 13.07 10.48 11.86
N ASP A 27 13.25 9.69 10.79
CA ASP A 27 14.45 9.78 9.97
C ASP A 27 14.64 11.24 9.53
N PRO A 28 15.82 11.85 9.69
CA PRO A 28 16.06 13.19 9.15
C PRO A 28 15.94 13.26 7.63
N ARG A 29 15.86 12.12 6.93
CA ARG A 29 15.60 12.02 5.49
C ARG A 29 14.12 12.10 5.12
N ASP A 30 13.23 11.99 6.10
CA ASP A 30 11.78 11.92 5.90
C ASP A 30 11.13 13.28 6.13
N PHE A 31 10.25 13.68 5.21
CA PHE A 31 9.58 14.98 5.25
C PHE A 31 8.25 14.95 4.47
N CYS A 32 7.49 16.04 4.52
CA CYS A 32 6.20 16.16 3.83
C CYS A 32 5.20 15.04 4.20
N PHE A 33 4.95 14.89 5.50
CA PHE A 33 4.02 13.90 6.02
C PHE A 33 2.58 14.33 5.77
N TRP A 34 1.80 13.43 5.17
CA TRP A 34 0.35 13.50 5.10
C TRP A 34 -0.24 12.30 5.84
N THR A 35 -1.15 12.57 6.77
CA THR A 35 -1.79 11.54 7.59
C THR A 35 -3.30 11.67 7.52
N LYS A 36 -3.99 10.55 7.26
CA LYS A 36 -5.46 10.50 7.27
C LYS A 36 -5.93 9.28 8.06
N VAL A 37 -6.76 9.51 9.06
CA VAL A 37 -7.46 8.45 9.79
C VAL A 37 -8.82 8.26 9.15
N THR A 38 -9.12 7.04 8.71
CA THR A 38 -10.38 6.67 8.07
C THR A 38 -11.44 6.33 9.11
N SER A 39 -12.70 6.25 8.67
CA SER A 39 -13.85 5.95 9.55
C SER A 39 -13.80 4.55 10.19
N ASN A 40 -13.14 3.58 9.55
CA ASN A 40 -12.88 2.25 10.09
C ASN A 40 -11.71 2.22 11.11
N GLY A 41 -11.06 3.36 11.36
CA GLY A 41 -9.94 3.50 12.28
C GLY A 41 -8.57 3.14 11.70
N GLU A 42 -8.48 2.78 10.42
CA GLU A 42 -7.19 2.66 9.75
C GLU A 42 -6.53 4.03 9.60
N THR A 43 -5.20 4.04 9.47
CA THR A 43 -4.46 5.27 9.23
C THR A 43 -3.59 5.15 8.00
N HIS A 44 -3.79 6.08 7.08
CA HIS A 44 -2.97 6.26 5.90
C HIS A 44 -1.89 7.28 6.20
N LEU A 45 -0.65 6.90 5.90
CA LEU A 45 0.53 7.75 6.07
C LEU A 45 1.31 7.79 4.76
N SER A 46 1.47 8.98 4.22
CA SER A 46 2.32 9.25 3.05
C SER A 46 3.43 10.23 3.42
N PHE A 47 4.64 10.03 2.89
CA PHE A 47 5.75 10.96 3.09
C PHE A 47 6.85 10.77 2.05
N LEU A 48 7.68 11.80 1.90
CA LEU A 48 8.85 11.76 1.03
C LEU A 48 10.10 11.38 1.83
N ARG A 49 10.96 10.57 1.24
CA ARG A 49 12.26 10.19 1.79
C ARG A 49 13.37 10.44 0.79
N HIS A 50 14.42 11.15 1.22
CA HIS A 50 15.66 11.21 0.47
C HIS A 50 16.39 9.86 0.51
N HIS A 51 16.62 9.27 -0.65
CA HIS A 51 17.44 8.08 -0.82
C HIS A 51 18.84 8.49 -1.28
N ARG A 52 19.87 7.89 -0.66
CA ARG A 52 21.26 8.12 -1.04
C ARG A 52 21.67 7.02 -1.98
N GLU A 53 21.94 7.36 -3.23
CA GLU A 53 22.51 6.41 -4.16
C GLU A 53 23.97 6.11 -3.80
N THR A 54 24.30 4.82 -3.73
CA THR A 54 25.64 4.33 -3.38
C THR A 54 26.68 4.63 -4.46
N HIS A 55 26.25 4.89 -5.70
CA HIS A 55 27.13 5.07 -6.85
C HIS A 55 27.29 6.52 -7.33
N HIS A 56 26.46 7.47 -6.87
CA HIS A 56 26.55 8.90 -7.19
C HIS A 56 26.14 9.76 -5.97
N PRO A 57 27.09 10.14 -5.08
CA PRO A 57 26.77 10.84 -3.83
C PRO A 57 26.21 12.26 -4.01
N SER A 58 26.20 12.81 -5.24
CA SER A 58 25.60 14.10 -5.58
C SER A 58 24.16 14.00 -6.11
N SER A 59 23.65 12.79 -6.39
CA SER A 59 22.27 12.57 -6.82
C SER A 59 21.48 11.99 -5.64
N SER A 60 20.65 12.81 -4.99
CA SER A 60 19.66 12.30 -4.05
C SER A 60 18.41 11.93 -4.84
N SER A 61 18.09 10.64 -4.94
CA SER A 61 16.79 10.21 -5.45
C SER A 61 15.73 10.42 -4.38
N LEU A 62 14.53 10.78 -4.81
CA LEU A 62 13.39 11.03 -3.93
C LEU A 62 12.40 9.89 -4.09
N HIS A 63 11.90 9.35 -2.98
CA HIS A 63 10.91 8.28 -2.99
C HIS A 63 9.67 8.72 -2.22
N LEU A 64 8.50 8.43 -2.76
CA LEU A 64 7.22 8.61 -2.09
C LEU A 64 6.79 7.28 -1.48
N TYR A 65 6.67 7.27 -0.15
CA TYR A 65 6.15 6.16 0.61
C TYR A 65 4.66 6.38 0.89
N HIS A 66 3.90 5.30 0.83
CA HIS A 66 2.53 5.25 1.32
C HIS A 66 2.30 3.96 2.12
N SER A 67 1.72 4.09 3.30
CA SER A 67 1.46 2.98 4.21
C SER A 67 0.07 3.09 4.83
N VAL A 68 -0.52 1.93 5.13
CA VAL A 68 -1.82 1.78 5.78
C VAL A 68 -1.63 0.98 7.06
N TRP A 69 -2.08 1.53 8.16
CA TRP A 69 -1.93 0.98 9.51
C TRP A 69 -3.28 0.65 10.10
N SER A 70 -3.39 -0.49 10.77
CA SER A 70 -4.57 -0.85 11.54
C SER A 70 -4.69 -0.01 12.82
N VAL A 71 -5.85 -0.07 13.47
CA VAL A 71 -6.09 0.55 14.80
C VAL A 71 -5.08 0.10 15.88
N GLU A 72 -4.50 -1.09 15.73
CA GLU A 72 -3.48 -1.67 16.61
C GLU A 72 -2.04 -1.26 16.24
N ASN A 73 -1.89 -0.29 15.34
CA ASN A 73 -0.61 0.17 14.79
C ASN A 73 0.21 -0.94 14.11
N ARG A 74 -0.48 -1.89 13.45
CA ARG A 74 0.17 -2.91 12.60
C ARG A 74 0.09 -2.50 11.14
N LEU A 75 1.20 -2.65 10.41
CA LEU A 75 1.26 -2.37 8.97
C LEU A 75 0.37 -3.35 8.21
N VAL A 76 -0.67 -2.82 7.56
CA VAL A 76 -1.64 -3.59 6.75
C VAL A 76 -1.17 -3.66 5.30
N ASN A 77 -0.70 -2.54 4.75
CA ASN A 77 -0.24 -2.44 3.37
C ASN A 77 0.74 -1.28 3.21
N CYS A 78 1.64 -1.37 2.23
CA CYS A 78 2.49 -0.27 1.84
C CYS A 78 2.97 -0.35 0.39
N ALA A 79 3.38 0.80 -0.13
CA ALA A 79 3.82 1.01 -1.49
C ALA A 79 4.88 2.11 -1.54
N VAL A 80 5.79 2.01 -2.50
CA VAL A 80 6.85 3.00 -2.77
C VAL A 80 6.85 3.36 -4.23
N SER A 81 6.93 4.64 -4.55
CA SER A 81 7.18 5.14 -5.90
C SER A 81 8.47 5.95 -5.95
N ASP A 82 9.31 5.64 -6.93
CA ASP A 82 10.51 6.38 -7.32
C ASP A 82 10.29 7.22 -8.60
N ASP A 83 9.05 7.26 -9.09
CA ASP A 83 8.68 8.03 -10.28
C ASP A 83 8.82 9.53 -9.99
N THR A 84 9.63 10.21 -10.78
CA THR A 84 9.93 11.64 -10.60
C THR A 84 8.68 12.50 -10.76
N ALA A 85 7.77 12.16 -11.67
CA ALA A 85 6.55 12.93 -11.87
C ALA A 85 5.62 12.82 -10.64
N VAL A 86 5.53 11.63 -10.05
CA VAL A 86 4.73 11.39 -8.84
C VAL A 86 5.35 12.09 -7.63
N THR A 87 6.65 11.94 -7.44
CA THR A 87 7.38 12.53 -6.29
C THR A 87 7.43 14.06 -6.36
N ASP A 88 7.64 14.65 -7.54
CA ASP A 88 7.60 16.10 -7.75
C ASP A 88 6.19 16.66 -7.55
N SER A 89 5.17 15.96 -8.05
CA SER A 89 3.76 16.34 -7.85
C SER A 89 3.41 16.36 -6.36
N TYR A 90 3.77 15.30 -5.62
CA TYR A 90 3.57 15.24 -4.17
C TYR A 90 4.32 16.37 -3.44
N MET A 91 5.57 16.63 -3.82
CA MET A 91 6.36 17.72 -3.24
C MET A 91 5.71 19.09 -3.49
N SER A 92 5.15 19.30 -4.68
CA SER A 92 4.42 20.53 -5.01
C SER A 92 3.20 20.71 -4.11
N VAL A 93 2.36 19.68 -3.99
CA VAL A 93 1.16 19.69 -3.13
C VAL A 93 1.54 19.90 -1.67
N CYS A 94 2.59 19.23 -1.19
CA CYS A 94 3.11 19.43 0.15
C CYS A 94 3.47 20.90 0.38
N ARG A 95 4.29 21.51 -0.49
CA ARG A 95 4.73 22.91 -0.33
C ARG A 95 3.56 23.90 -0.30
N GLU A 96 2.56 23.69 -1.14
CA GLU A 96 1.35 24.52 -1.18
C GLU A 96 0.54 24.39 0.11
N LYS A 97 0.31 23.15 0.54
CA LYS A 97 -0.60 22.84 1.65
C LYS A 97 0.04 22.79 3.03
N SER A 98 1.37 22.89 3.15
CA SER A 98 2.06 23.01 4.45
C SER A 98 1.55 24.21 5.26
N THR A 99 1.12 25.28 4.58
CA THR A 99 0.57 26.48 5.23
C THR A 99 -0.82 26.24 5.87
N THR A 100 -1.56 25.26 5.35
CA THR A 100 -2.92 24.91 5.83
C THR A 100 -2.91 23.88 6.97
N GLY A 101 -1.76 23.29 7.27
CA GLY A 101 -1.62 22.24 8.28
C GLY A 101 -2.08 20.85 7.81
N GLU A 102 -2.43 20.68 6.53
CA GLU A 102 -2.74 19.36 5.95
C GLU A 102 -1.48 18.48 5.81
N PHE A 103 -0.31 19.12 5.72
CA PHE A 103 1.00 18.48 5.72
C PHE A 103 1.82 18.91 6.92
N SER A 104 2.70 18.03 7.39
CA SER A 104 3.61 18.26 8.51
C SER A 104 5.04 17.88 8.12
N ASP A 105 6.02 18.58 8.68
CA ASP A 105 7.44 18.20 8.57
C ASP A 105 7.84 17.11 9.58
N ARG A 106 6.93 16.76 10.50
CA ARG A 106 7.12 15.69 11.49
C ARG A 106 6.03 14.64 11.35
N PRO A 107 6.32 13.36 11.65
CA PRO A 107 5.29 12.36 11.80
C PRO A 107 4.31 12.79 12.91
N GLY A 108 3.03 12.51 12.73
CA GLY A 108 2.03 12.81 13.76
C GLY A 108 2.33 12.07 15.07
N GLU A 109 1.95 12.65 16.21
CA GLU A 109 2.28 12.15 17.57
C GLU A 109 1.83 10.71 17.84
N ARG A 110 0.90 10.16 17.05
CA ARG A 110 0.44 8.76 17.16
C ARG A 110 1.37 7.75 16.49
N PHE A 111 2.27 8.20 15.62
CA PHE A 111 3.14 7.33 14.85
C PHE A 111 4.57 7.42 15.36
N ASP A 112 4.94 6.43 16.15
CA ASP A 112 6.34 6.06 16.28
C ASP A 112 6.72 5.38 14.96
N VAL A 113 7.26 6.11 13.98
CA VAL A 113 7.73 5.59 12.66
C VAL A 113 9.01 4.77 12.84
N SER A 114 9.12 4.08 13.97
CA SER A 114 10.20 3.20 14.35
C SER A 114 10.24 1.85 13.62
N PRO A 115 9.21 1.37 12.88
CA PRO A 115 9.39 0.20 12.00
C PRO A 115 9.90 0.67 10.63
N GLN A 116 11.02 1.39 10.60
CA GLN A 116 11.78 1.65 9.36
C GLN A 116 12.09 0.35 8.61
N SER A 117 12.32 -0.74 9.34
CA SER A 117 12.56 -2.07 8.77
C SER A 117 11.34 -2.68 8.08
N GLU A 118 10.12 -2.38 8.53
CA GLU A 118 8.90 -2.91 7.89
C GLU A 118 8.62 -2.15 6.58
N LEU A 119 8.92 -0.85 6.55
CA LEU A 119 8.68 0.00 5.38
C LEU A 119 9.75 -0.19 4.29
N GLU A 120 10.96 -0.65 4.64
CA GLU A 120 11.98 -1.06 3.66
C GLU A 120 11.53 -2.27 2.82
N THR A 121 10.53 -3.04 3.28
CA THR A 121 10.01 -4.21 2.57
C THR A 121 8.84 -3.89 1.62
N CYS A 122 8.49 -2.61 1.47
CA CYS A 122 7.39 -2.20 0.60
C CYS A 122 7.64 -2.54 -0.87
N ALA A 123 6.58 -2.91 -1.58
CA ALA A 123 6.69 -3.24 -3.00
C ALA A 123 6.85 -1.95 -3.83
N PRO A 124 7.80 -1.90 -4.78
CA PRO A 124 7.92 -0.79 -5.70
C PRO A 124 6.71 -0.75 -6.63
N VAL A 125 6.24 0.47 -6.85
CA VAL A 125 5.10 0.79 -7.70
C VAL A 125 5.64 1.28 -9.03
N SER A 126 6.08 0.36 -9.90
CA SER A 126 6.49 0.72 -11.26
C SER A 126 5.26 0.91 -12.13
N SER A 127 5.12 2.06 -12.77
CA SER A 127 4.09 2.29 -13.80
C SER A 127 4.22 1.23 -14.91
N PRO A 128 3.15 0.55 -15.33
CA PRO A 128 3.22 -0.31 -16.50
C PRO A 128 3.56 0.57 -17.71
N THR A 129 4.67 0.30 -18.37
CA THR A 129 5.00 0.95 -19.64
C THR A 129 3.93 0.54 -20.66
N VAL A 130 3.03 1.47 -20.99
CA VAL A 130 2.06 1.30 -22.07
C VAL A 130 2.85 1.22 -23.38
N THR A 131 3.15 0.00 -23.81
CA THR A 131 3.53 -0.22 -25.21
C THR A 131 2.24 -0.11 -26.02
N GLN A 132 2.00 1.07 -26.60
CA GLN A 132 0.98 1.23 -27.62
C GLN A 132 1.37 0.29 -28.78
N ARG A 133 0.72 -0.87 -28.86
CA ARG A 133 0.74 -1.65 -30.10
C ARG A 133 -0.22 -0.94 -31.04
N GLU A 134 0.34 -0.17 -31.97
CA GLU A 134 -0.38 0.35 -33.11
C GLU A 134 -1.09 -0.81 -33.82
N ALA A 135 -2.40 -0.68 -34.00
CA ALA A 135 -3.18 -1.60 -34.81
C ALA A 135 -2.79 -1.40 -36.28
N VAL A 136 -1.85 -2.21 -36.78
CA VAL A 136 -1.54 -2.32 -38.20
C VAL A 136 -2.25 -3.55 -38.75
N GLY A 137 -3.01 -3.33 -39.83
CA GLY A 137 -3.90 -4.29 -40.47
C GLY A 137 -3.21 -5.58 -40.91
N ASP A 138 -3.97 -6.67 -40.79
CA ASP A 138 -3.64 -8.03 -41.19
C ASP A 138 -3.52 -8.15 -42.72
N ALA A 139 -2.32 -8.51 -43.18
CA ALA A 139 -2.11 -9.20 -44.43
C ALA A 139 -1.17 -10.38 -44.14
N SER A 140 -1.74 -11.57 -44.23
CA SER A 140 -1.13 -12.90 -44.29
C SER A 140 0.37 -12.94 -44.56
N GLU A 141 1.13 -13.57 -43.66
CA GLU A 141 2.14 -14.56 -44.07
C GLU A 141 2.56 -15.48 -42.93
N GLU A 142 2.70 -16.74 -43.32
CA GLU A 142 3.06 -17.92 -42.53
C GLU A 142 4.52 -17.82 -42.06
N HIS A 143 4.75 -17.96 -40.76
CA HIS A 143 6.07 -18.30 -40.24
C HIS A 143 5.96 -19.32 -39.10
N THR A 144 6.44 -20.52 -39.40
CA THR A 144 6.73 -21.62 -38.50
C THR A 144 7.67 -21.18 -37.38
N GLU A 145 7.23 -21.26 -36.13
CA GLU A 145 8.10 -21.07 -34.97
C GLU A 145 8.10 -22.29 -34.04
N THR A 146 9.31 -22.70 -33.68
CA THR A 146 9.65 -23.95 -33.04
C THR A 146 9.17 -24.01 -31.59
N ARG A 147 8.37 -25.04 -31.32
CA ARG A 147 7.76 -25.43 -30.04
C ARG A 147 8.80 -25.69 -28.94
N SER A 148 9.01 -24.74 -28.04
CA SER A 148 9.61 -25.00 -26.72
C SER A 148 8.50 -25.32 -25.70
N LYS A 149 8.33 -26.62 -25.42
CA LYS A 149 7.37 -27.15 -24.44
C LYS A 149 7.78 -26.69 -23.02
N ARG A 150 7.05 -25.75 -22.43
CA ARG A 150 6.98 -25.62 -20.96
C ARG A 150 5.82 -26.45 -20.43
N HIS A 151 6.16 -27.41 -19.58
CA HIS A 151 5.27 -28.38 -18.97
C HIS A 151 4.36 -27.68 -17.96
N THR A 152 3.06 -27.63 -18.21
CA THR A 152 2.05 -27.18 -17.26
C THR A 152 1.86 -28.28 -16.21
N ARG A 153 2.20 -27.99 -14.95
CA ARG A 153 1.80 -28.82 -13.82
C ARG A 153 0.38 -28.39 -13.46
N GLY A 154 -0.61 -29.18 -13.89
CA GLY A 154 -2.00 -28.99 -13.49
C GLY A 154 -2.13 -29.20 -11.98
N VAL A 155 -2.79 -28.25 -11.32
CA VAL A 155 -3.40 -28.47 -10.01
C VAL A 155 -4.86 -28.14 -10.22
N ASN A 156 -5.69 -29.17 -10.20
CA ASN A 156 -7.11 -29.04 -9.96
C ASN A 156 -7.24 -28.60 -8.50
N ASP A 157 -7.95 -27.51 -8.25
CA ASP A 157 -8.56 -27.30 -6.94
C ASP A 157 -9.98 -26.77 -7.16
N ASP A 158 -10.92 -27.68 -6.96
CA ASP A 158 -12.33 -27.42 -6.70
C ASP A 158 -12.45 -26.37 -5.59
N ILE A 159 -13.14 -25.27 -5.84
CA ILE A 159 -13.74 -24.50 -4.75
C ILE A 159 -15.21 -24.28 -5.06
N SER A 160 -15.98 -25.17 -4.47
CA SER A 160 -17.41 -25.09 -4.25
C SER A 160 -17.75 -23.97 -3.26
N PHE A 161 -18.78 -23.20 -3.59
CA PHE A 161 -19.47 -22.28 -2.71
C PHE A 161 -20.20 -23.06 -1.60
N GLN A 162 -20.02 -22.67 -0.33
CA GLN A 162 -21.05 -22.93 0.69
C GLN A 162 -21.07 -21.89 1.82
N ASN A 163 -22.30 -21.44 2.10
CA ASN A 163 -22.73 -20.59 3.20
C ASN A 163 -22.71 -21.32 4.57
N PRO A 164 -22.77 -20.60 5.71
CA PRO A 164 -22.45 -21.15 7.03
C PRO A 164 -23.70 -21.61 7.82
N LEU A 165 -23.66 -22.85 8.34
CA LEU A 165 -24.44 -23.34 9.49
C LEU A 165 -23.59 -24.40 10.23
N GLY A 166 -23.57 -24.33 11.57
CA GLY A 166 -22.52 -24.91 12.43
C GLY A 166 -22.67 -26.37 12.86
N ASP A 167 -21.64 -26.90 13.54
CA ASP A 167 -21.66 -27.60 14.84
C ASP A 167 -20.23 -28.01 15.22
N GLY A 168 -19.96 -28.15 16.52
CA GLY A 168 -18.63 -28.17 17.14
C GLY A 168 -17.81 -29.45 17.05
N GLY A 169 -16.54 -29.32 17.45
CA GLY A 169 -15.61 -30.43 17.69
C GLY A 169 -14.23 -29.92 18.11
N ASP A 170 -13.93 -30.02 19.41
CA ASP A 170 -12.65 -29.72 20.04
C ASP A 170 -11.56 -30.75 19.62
N SER A 171 -10.42 -30.26 19.12
CA SER A 171 -9.13 -30.90 19.37
C SER A 171 -7.98 -29.93 19.08
N SER A 172 -7.36 -29.45 20.16
CA SER A 172 -6.05 -28.77 20.24
C SER A 172 -5.01 -29.29 19.23
N ARG A 173 -4.64 -28.49 18.22
CA ARG A 173 -3.35 -28.60 17.50
C ARG A 173 -2.87 -27.25 16.96
N ASP A 174 -1.70 -26.86 17.44
CA ASP A 174 -0.63 -26.07 16.81
C ASP A 174 -1.04 -24.90 15.87
N VAL A 175 -0.96 -23.68 16.41
CA VAL A 175 -1.12 -22.42 15.66
C VAL A 175 0.10 -22.24 14.74
N THR A 176 0.08 -22.93 13.60
CA THR A 176 0.86 -22.48 12.45
C THR A 176 0.27 -21.15 12.02
N GLN A 177 1.03 -20.08 12.28
CA GLN A 177 0.72 -18.72 11.84
C GLN A 177 0.64 -18.72 10.31
N VAL A 178 -0.55 -18.99 9.77
CA VAL A 178 -0.85 -18.82 8.36
C VAL A 178 -0.62 -17.33 8.09
N HIS A 179 0.52 -17.00 7.48
CA HIS A 179 0.75 -15.67 6.94
C HIS A 179 -0.38 -15.42 5.96
N ARG A 180 -1.42 -14.72 6.40
CA ARG A 180 -2.54 -14.31 5.57
C ARG A 180 -1.92 -13.60 4.38
N ARG A 181 -2.01 -14.22 3.19
CA ARG A 181 -1.51 -13.64 1.95
C ARG A 181 -2.31 -12.37 1.72
N VAL A 182 -1.76 -11.24 2.18
CA VAL A 182 -2.32 -9.92 1.91
C VAL A 182 -2.29 -9.80 0.40
N LYS A 183 -3.46 -9.72 -0.25
CA LYS A 183 -3.54 -9.32 -1.65
C LYS A 183 -2.91 -7.94 -1.70
N ARG A 184 -1.63 -7.87 -2.11
CA ARG A 184 -0.92 -6.62 -2.36
C ARG A 184 -1.49 -6.03 -3.65
N GLY A 185 -2.69 -5.49 -3.57
CA GLY A 185 -3.21 -4.61 -4.61
C GLY A 185 -2.29 -3.40 -4.68
N PHE A 186 -1.72 -3.18 -5.87
CA PHE A 186 -0.96 -1.98 -6.16
C PHE A 186 -1.96 -0.81 -6.17
N ILE A 187 -1.74 0.17 -5.31
CA ILE A 187 -2.44 1.46 -5.33
C ILE A 187 -1.36 2.51 -5.43
N VAL A 188 -1.55 3.47 -6.33
CA VAL A 188 -0.59 4.56 -6.54
C VAL A 188 -0.44 5.37 -5.24
N PRO A 189 0.77 5.54 -4.69
CA PRO A 189 0.99 6.35 -3.50
C PRO A 189 0.36 7.75 -3.64
N GLY A 190 -0.35 8.20 -2.61
CA GLY A 190 -1.09 9.48 -2.63
C GLY A 190 -2.53 9.38 -3.15
N THR A 191 -2.98 8.19 -3.58
CA THR A 191 -4.36 7.89 -3.99
C THR A 191 -4.95 6.77 -3.12
N LEU A 192 -6.28 6.65 -3.08
CA LEU A 192 -6.99 5.56 -2.42
C LEU A 192 -7.67 4.61 -3.40
N TRP A 193 -7.97 5.06 -4.62
CA TRP A 193 -8.74 4.35 -5.64
C TRP A 193 -7.92 3.92 -6.85
N CYS A 194 -6.79 4.58 -7.13
CA CYS A 194 -6.03 4.29 -8.35
C CYS A 194 -5.21 3.01 -8.23
N GLY A 195 -5.77 1.88 -8.66
CA GLY A 195 -5.06 0.63 -8.85
C GLY A 195 -5.93 -0.63 -8.76
N SER A 196 -5.40 -1.71 -8.18
CA SER A 196 -6.15 -2.96 -8.06
C SER A 196 -7.12 -2.91 -6.86
N GLY A 197 -8.39 -2.63 -7.15
CA GLY A 197 -9.40 -2.32 -6.14
C GLY A 197 -9.13 -0.95 -5.53
N ASN A 198 -9.61 -0.72 -4.30
CA ASN A 198 -9.37 0.52 -3.58
C ASN A 198 -9.15 0.28 -2.08
N LYS A 199 -8.65 1.30 -1.40
CA LYS A 199 -8.38 1.33 0.04
C LYS A 199 -9.22 2.38 0.77
N ALA A 200 -10.23 2.93 0.10
CA ALA A 200 -11.09 3.94 0.66
C ALA A 200 -12.07 3.29 1.64
N ALA A 201 -12.21 3.84 2.85
CA ALA A 201 -13.18 3.34 3.82
C ALA A 201 -14.62 3.73 3.44
N THR A 202 -14.77 4.89 2.81
CA THR A 202 -16.05 5.41 2.32
C THR A 202 -15.89 5.94 0.90
N TYR A 203 -17.01 6.09 0.18
CA TYR A 203 -17.00 6.61 -1.20
C TYR A 203 -16.39 8.01 -1.30
N ASP A 204 -16.58 8.87 -0.29
CA ASP A 204 -16.08 10.24 -0.31
C ASP A 204 -14.60 10.36 0.09
N ASP A 205 -13.97 9.26 0.51
CA ASP A 205 -12.57 9.27 0.89
C ASP A 205 -11.67 9.35 -0.33
N LEU A 206 -11.01 10.49 -0.50
CA LEU A 206 -9.93 10.69 -1.45
C LEU A 206 -8.58 10.84 -0.75
N GLY A 207 -7.52 10.56 -1.49
CA GLY A 207 -6.13 10.75 -1.10
C GLY A 207 -5.63 12.18 -1.34
N VAL A 208 -4.31 12.34 -1.30
CA VAL A 208 -3.60 13.61 -1.54
C VAL A 208 -3.89 14.13 -2.94
N PHE A 209 -3.88 13.26 -3.94
CA PHE A 209 -4.16 13.59 -5.33
C PHE A 209 -5.66 13.52 -5.62
N ALA A 210 -6.46 14.30 -4.88
CA ALA A 210 -7.92 14.18 -4.86
C ALA A 210 -8.58 14.21 -6.25
N GLU A 211 -8.10 15.06 -7.16
CA GLU A 211 -8.64 15.14 -8.52
C GLU A 211 -8.42 13.83 -9.29
N THR A 212 -7.18 13.35 -9.40
CA THR A 212 -6.83 12.07 -10.04
C THR A 212 -7.54 10.90 -9.37
N ASP A 213 -7.56 10.90 -8.03
CA ASP A 213 -8.16 9.83 -7.24
C ASP A 213 -9.68 9.77 -7.43
N SER A 214 -10.33 10.92 -7.66
CA SER A 214 -11.76 10.98 -7.97
C SER A 214 -12.08 10.35 -9.33
N CYS A 215 -11.22 10.52 -10.33
CA CYS A 215 -11.36 9.85 -11.62
C CYS A 215 -11.27 8.33 -11.46
N CYS A 216 -10.30 7.83 -10.70
CA CYS A 216 -10.16 6.40 -10.42
C CYS A 216 -11.36 5.85 -9.63
N ARG A 217 -11.89 6.60 -8.66
CA ARG A 217 -13.10 6.22 -7.93
C ARG A 217 -14.29 6.06 -8.86
N GLU A 218 -14.51 7.02 -9.75
CA GLU A 218 -15.60 6.97 -10.72
C GLU A 218 -15.43 5.80 -11.70
N HIS A 219 -14.19 5.55 -12.13
CA HIS A 219 -13.83 4.43 -12.99
C HIS A 219 -14.12 3.07 -12.34
N ASP A 220 -13.82 2.92 -11.06
CA ASP A 220 -14.13 1.72 -10.25
C ASP A 220 -15.63 1.40 -10.20
N GLN A 221 -16.51 2.37 -10.46
CA GLN A 221 -17.97 2.18 -10.49
C GLN A 221 -18.50 1.79 -11.87
N CYS A 222 -17.64 1.45 -12.82
CA CYS A 222 -18.07 0.99 -14.14
C CYS A 222 -18.95 -0.26 -14.03
N GLN A 223 -20.17 -0.19 -14.60
CA GLN A 223 -21.15 -1.29 -14.52
C GLN A 223 -20.71 -2.52 -15.32
N ASP A 224 -20.11 -2.28 -16.48
CA ASP A 224 -19.70 -3.32 -17.41
C ASP A 224 -18.19 -3.57 -17.27
N THR A 225 -17.85 -4.59 -16.49
CA THR A 225 -16.46 -5.02 -16.26
C THR A 225 -16.29 -6.53 -16.45
N ILE A 226 -15.06 -6.94 -16.71
CA ILE A 226 -14.64 -8.33 -16.71
C ILE A 226 -13.48 -8.47 -15.73
N LEU A 227 -13.71 -9.13 -14.59
CA LEU A 227 -12.67 -9.31 -13.58
C LEU A 227 -11.51 -10.15 -14.13
N SER A 228 -10.39 -10.06 -13.43
CA SER A 228 -9.17 -10.83 -13.72
C SER A 228 -9.47 -12.32 -13.83
N PHE A 229 -9.10 -12.93 -14.96
CA PHE A 229 -9.33 -14.35 -15.26
C PHE A 229 -10.80 -14.81 -15.26
N GLU A 230 -11.74 -13.90 -15.51
CA GLU A 230 -13.15 -14.23 -15.68
C GLU A 230 -13.59 -14.12 -17.15
N THR A 231 -14.69 -14.79 -17.48
CA THR A 231 -15.36 -14.67 -18.80
C THR A 231 -16.68 -13.93 -18.63
N ASN A 232 -16.86 -12.85 -19.37
CA ASN A 232 -18.15 -12.17 -19.48
C ASN A 232 -18.32 -11.62 -20.91
N TYR A 233 -19.56 -11.38 -21.35
CA TYR A 233 -19.87 -10.90 -22.71
C TYR A 233 -19.23 -11.74 -23.84
N GLY A 234 -18.96 -13.03 -23.59
CA GLY A 234 -18.26 -13.91 -24.54
C GLY A 234 -16.74 -13.70 -24.65
N VAL A 235 -16.14 -12.88 -23.79
CA VAL A 235 -14.72 -12.54 -23.77
C VAL A 235 -14.08 -13.02 -22.46
N PHE A 236 -12.95 -13.73 -22.56
CA PHE A 236 -12.14 -14.14 -21.40
C PHE A 236 -11.04 -13.12 -21.14
N ASN A 237 -11.04 -12.52 -19.95
CA ASN A 237 -10.00 -11.60 -19.53
C ASN A 237 -8.73 -12.37 -19.11
N LYS A 238 -7.72 -12.38 -19.98
CA LYS A 238 -6.41 -13.02 -19.73
C LYS A 238 -5.49 -12.20 -18.82
N ASN A 239 -5.88 -10.96 -18.50
CA ASN A 239 -5.05 -10.06 -17.71
C ASN A 239 -5.23 -10.31 -16.21
N ILE A 240 -4.21 -9.92 -15.45
CA ILE A 240 -4.24 -9.96 -13.98
C ILE A 240 -5.11 -8.84 -13.38
N PHE A 241 -5.53 -7.87 -14.18
CA PHE A 241 -6.33 -6.71 -13.79
C PHE A 241 -7.72 -6.76 -14.43
N THR A 242 -8.68 -6.05 -13.83
CA THR A 242 -10.04 -5.90 -14.33
C THR A 242 -10.05 -5.12 -15.64
N LEU A 243 -10.83 -5.59 -16.62
CA LEU A 243 -11.13 -4.83 -17.84
C LEU A 243 -12.44 -4.09 -17.64
N SER A 244 -12.48 -2.81 -18.01
CA SER A 244 -13.69 -1.98 -18.00
C SER A 244 -14.21 -1.79 -19.42
N HIS A 245 -15.45 -1.33 -19.55
CA HIS A 245 -16.00 -0.93 -20.84
C HIS A 245 -15.30 0.33 -21.36
N CYS A 246 -15.02 0.42 -22.66
CA CYS A 246 -14.30 1.56 -23.25
C CYS A 246 -14.94 2.93 -22.98
N HIS A 247 -16.25 2.97 -22.72
CA HIS A 247 -16.93 4.21 -22.32
C HIS A 247 -16.42 4.73 -20.97
N CYS A 248 -16.09 3.85 -20.03
CA CYS A 248 -15.52 4.21 -18.73
C CYS A 248 -14.04 4.64 -18.88
N ASP A 249 -13.27 3.94 -19.73
CA ASP A 249 -11.85 4.26 -19.95
C ASP A 249 -11.61 5.58 -20.70
N ASN A 250 -12.57 6.02 -21.53
CA ASN A 250 -12.43 7.22 -22.37
C ASN A 250 -13.04 8.50 -21.77
N ARG A 251 -13.45 8.48 -20.49
CA ARG A 251 -13.95 9.65 -19.77
C ARG A 251 -12.82 10.43 -19.12
#